data_AF-A0A3D1EXR6-F1
#
_entry.id   AF-A0A3D1EXR6-F1
#
_cell.length_a   1.000
_cell.length_b   1.000
_cell.length_c   1.000
_cell.angle_alpha   90.00
_cell.angle_beta   90.00
_cell.angle_gamma   90.00
#
_symmetry.space_group_name_H-M   'P 1'
#
loop_
_entity.id
_entity.type
_entity.pdbx_description
1 polymer ?
#
loop_
_entity_poly.entity_id
_entity_poly.type
_entity_poly.pdbx_seq_one_letter_code
_entity_poly.pdbx_strand_id
1 'polypeptide(L)' 'QGREFLQFMHQHGLRPGTPITIISHDRIVDAITIKTPKQNPVTLGMTAAGKILVRKTTSR' A
#
# COMPACT_ATOMS: atom_id res chain seq x y z
N GLN A 1 8.12 -14.75 7.76
CA GLN A 1 6.98 -13.86 7.41
C GLN A 1 7.31 -12.77 6.39
N GLY A 2 8.58 -12.56 5.97
CA GLY A 2 8.91 -11.52 4.98
C GLY A 2 8.60 -11.92 3.53
N ARG A 3 8.68 -13.20 3.18
CA ARG A 3 8.61 -13.67 1.79
C ARG A 3 7.19 -13.56 1.21
N GLU A 4 6.20 -14.03 1.96
CA GLU A 4 4.79 -14.03 1.54
C GLU A 4 4.29 -12.58 1.38
N PHE A 5 4.68 -11.71 2.31
CA PHE A 5 4.40 -10.28 2.25
C PHE A 5 5.00 -9.63 0.99
N LEU A 6 6.29 -9.87 0.72
CA LEU A 6 6.95 -9.30 -0.46
C LEU A 6 6.36 -9.84 -1.77
N GLN A 7 5.98 -11.12 -1.82
CA GLN A 7 5.31 -11.71 -2.97
C GLN A 7 3.93 -11.09 -3.21
N PHE A 8 3.13 -10.94 -2.16
CA PHE A 8 1.85 -10.25 -2.22
C PHE A 8 2.00 -8.81 -2.74
N MET A 9 2.93 -8.04 -2.16
CA MET A 9 3.20 -6.66 -2.61
C MET A 9 3.57 -6.62 -4.09
N HIS A 10 4.45 -7.52 -4.52
CA HIS A 10 4.87 -7.62 -5.91
C HIS A 10 3.70 -7.92 -6.86
N GLN A 11 2.82 -8.86 -6.50
CA GLN A 11 1.63 -9.22 -7.28
C GLN A 11 0.65 -8.04 -7.41
N HIS A 12 0.55 -7.20 -6.38
CA HIS A 12 -0.27 -5.99 -6.38
C HIS A 12 0.45 -4.74 -6.93
N GLY A 13 1.62 -4.91 -7.58
CA GLY A 13 2.36 -3.83 -8.22
C GLY A 13 3.03 -2.85 -7.26
N LEU A 14 3.08 -3.18 -5.97
CA LEU A 14 3.75 -2.41 -4.93
C LEU A 14 5.23 -2.78 -4.92
N ARG A 15 6.03 -1.90 -5.52
CA ARG A 15 7.48 -1.99 -5.56
C ARG A 15 8.07 -0.65 -5.09
N PRO A 16 9.31 -0.63 -4.56
CA PRO A 16 9.99 0.61 -4.27
C PRO A 16 9.97 1.56 -5.49
N GLY A 17 9.63 2.82 -5.26
CA GLY A 17 9.49 3.83 -6.31
C GLY A 17 8.11 3.88 -6.98
N THR A 18 7.23 2.91 -6.74
CA THR A 18 5.84 2.99 -7.24
C THR A 18 5.09 4.10 -6.50
N PRO A 19 4.51 5.09 -7.20
CA PRO A 19 3.63 6.06 -6.57
C PRO A 19 2.32 5.37 -6.17
N ILE A 20 1.80 5.72 -4.99
CA ILE A 20 0.56 5.18 -4.45
C ILE A 20 -0.37 6.31 -4.03
N THR A 21 -1.67 6.08 -4.15
CA THR A 21 -2.71 6.98 -3.66
C THR A 21 -3.51 6.26 -2.58
N ILE A 22 -3.68 6.89 -1.43
CA ILE A 22 -4.61 6.42 -0.40
C ILE A 22 -6.02 6.79 -0.86
N ILE A 23 -6.88 5.80 -1.04
CA ILE A 23 -8.27 6.02 -1.47
C ILE A 23 -9.27 5.86 -0.32
N SER A 24 -8.91 5.10 0.72
CA SER A 24 -9.70 4.97 1.94
C SER A 24 -8.80 4.71 3.14
N HIS A 25 -9.23 5.19 4.30
CA HIS A 25 -8.66 4.87 5.60
C HIS A 25 -9.81 4.61 6.56
N ASP A 26 -10.00 3.34 6.90
CA ASP A 26 -11.05 2.89 7.81
C ASP A 26 -10.44 2.62 9.19
N ARG A 27 -10.87 3.42 10.16
CA ARG A 27 -10.41 3.32 11.56
C ARG A 27 -11.15 2.25 12.35
N ILE A 28 -12.32 1.81 11.91
CA ILE A 28 -13.13 0.80 12.61
C ILE A 28 -12.50 -0.58 12.42
N VAL A 29 -12.06 -0.89 11.20
CA VAL A 29 -11.41 -2.16 10.87
C VAL A 29 -9.87 -2.07 10.81
N ASP A 30 -9.30 -0.94 11.22
CA ASP A 30 -7.86 -0.66 11.26
C ASP A 30 -7.14 -1.00 9.94
N ALA A 31 -7.62 -0.43 8.84
CA ALA A 31 -7.12 -0.71 7.50
C ALA A 31 -7.07 0.52 6.59
N ILE A 32 -6.18 0.46 5.61
CA ILE A 32 -6.07 1.44 4.52
C ILE A 32 -6.23 0.75 3.18
N THR A 33 -6.91 1.42 2.26
CA THR A 33 -6.97 1.00 0.87
C THR A 33 -6.11 1.94 0.03
N ILE A 34 -5.16 1.36 -0.69
CA ILE A 34 -4.25 2.07 -1.57
C ILE A 34 -4.46 1.63 -3.02
N LYS A 35 -4.27 2.56 -3.95
CA LYS A 35 -4.32 2.33 -5.38
C LYS A 35 -2.95 2.63 -5.99
N THR A 36 -2.48 1.75 -6.86
CA THR A 36 -1.32 2.01 -7.73
C THR A 36 -1.82 2.35 -9.15
N PRO A 37 -1.02 3.01 -10.00
CA PRO A 37 -1.48 3.43 -11.34
C PRO A 37 -1.92 2.29 -12.26
N LYS A 38 -1.36 1.08 -12.07
CA LYS A 38 -1.51 -0.06 -13.00
C LYS A 38 -2.24 -1.26 -12.40
N GLN A 39 -2.71 -1.18 -11.16
CA GLN A 39 -3.35 -2.31 -10.48
C GLN A 39 -4.63 -1.89 -9.78
N ASN A 40 -5.45 -2.90 -9.48
CA ASN A 40 -6.64 -2.74 -8.67
C ASN A 40 -6.27 -2.25 -7.26
N PRO A 41 -7.17 -1.51 -6.59
CA PRO A 41 -6.98 -1.13 -5.21
C PRO A 41 -6.74 -2.35 -4.32
N VAL A 42 -5.88 -2.18 -3.32
CA VAL A 42 -5.56 -3.21 -2.34
C VAL A 42 -5.75 -2.65 -0.94
N THR A 43 -6.42 -3.43 -0.09
CA THR A 43 -6.62 -3.08 1.33
C THR A 43 -5.57 -3.78 2.17
N LEU A 44 -4.92 -3.02 3.04
CA LEU A 44 -3.90 -3.48 3.97
C LEU A 44 -4.35 -3.15 5.38
N GLY A 45 -4.28 -4.12 6.29
CA GLY A 45 -4.37 -3.83 7.72
C GLY A 45 -3.18 -2.97 8.16
N MET A 46 -3.36 -2.15 9.19
CA MET A 46 -2.35 -1.16 9.59
C MET A 46 -0.99 -1.78 9.98
N THR A 47 -0.96 -2.99 10.54
CA THR A 47 0.29 -3.74 10.80
C THR A 47 1.08 -4.05 9.53
N ALA A 48 0.40 -4.34 8.41
CA ALA A 48 1.05 -4.58 7.12
C ALA A 48 1.44 -3.27 6.45
N ALA A 49 0.57 -2.25 6.53
CA ALA A 49 0.84 -0.92 6.00
C ALA A 49 2.07 -0.27 6.66
N GLY A 50 2.24 -0.42 7.98
CA GLY A 50 3.37 0.12 8.73
C GLY A 50 4.74 -0.42 8.32
N LYS A 51 4.79 -1.53 7.58
CA LYS A 51 6.02 -2.10 7.01
C LYS A 51 6.44 -1.42 5.70
N ILE A 52 5.57 -0.61 5.11
CA ILE A 52 5.80 0.07 3.84
C ILE A 52 6.33 1.47 4.11
N LEU A 53 7.59 1.70 3.75
CA LEU A 53 8.20 3.02 3.82
C LEU A 53 7.73 3.87 2.62
N VAL A 54 7.21 5.05 2.92
CA VAL A 54 6.71 5.98 1.91
C VAL A 54 7.27 7.37 2.14
N ARG A 55 7.40 8.14 1.06
CA ARG A 55 7.69 9.57 1.10
C ARG A 55 6.50 10.31 0.51
N LYS A 56 6.02 11.35 1.20
CA LYS A 56 5.00 12.25 0.64
C LYS A 56 5.57 12.94 -0.60
N THR A 57 4.88 12.80 -1.73
CA THR A 57 5.13 13.59 -2.93
C THR A 57 4.12 14.73 -2.96
N THR A 58 4.59 15.94 -2.70
CA THR A 58 3.80 17.15 -2.94
C THR A 58 3.83 17.43 -4.44
N SER A 59 2.70 17.30 -5.13
CA SER A 59 2.58 17.83 -6.49
C SER A 59 2.63 19.35 -6.38
N ARG A 60 3.72 19.96 -6.85
CA ARG A 60 3.81 21.41 -7.07
C ARG A 60 3.17 21.77 -8.39
#